data_AF-A0A3D3PFT7-F1
#
_entry.id   AF-A0A3D3PFT7-F1
#
_cell.length_a   1.000
_cell.length_b   1.000
_cell.length_c   1.000
_cell.angle_alpha   90.00
_cell.angle_beta   90.00
_cell.angle_gamma   90.00
#
_symmetry.space_group_name_H-M   'P 1'
#
loop_
_entity.id
_entity.type
_entity.pdbx_description
1 polymer ?
#
loop_
_entity_poly.entity_id
_entity_poly.type
_entity_poly.pdbx_seq_one_letter_code
_entity_poly.pdbx_strand_id
1 'polypeptide(L)' 'LNLTPLTPEEIKDDEPLFGDGLGLDSIDSLELIVLLKREYGITIHDPKEGRKVLVDINTMVDYIAQNRTK' A
#
# COMPACT_ATOMS: atom_id res chain seq x y z
N LEU A 1 -6.83 -5.26 -7.37
CA LEU A 1 -6.97 -3.83 -7.01
C LEU A 1 -7.90 -3.21 -8.02
N ASN A 2 -8.84 -2.40 -7.58
CA ASN A 2 -9.77 -1.72 -8.47
C ASN A 2 -9.34 -0.25 -8.66
N LEU A 3 -8.26 -0.07 -9.43
CA LEU A 3 -7.76 1.26 -9.74
C LEU A 3 -8.61 1.89 -10.85
N THR A 4 -8.85 3.20 -10.74
CA THR A 4 -9.19 4.02 -11.92
C THR A 4 -8.11 3.84 -13.00
N PRO A 5 -8.40 4.07 -14.29
CA PRO A 5 -7.43 3.88 -15.37
C PRO A 5 -6.32 4.93 -15.30
N LEU A 6 -5.40 4.71 -14.35
CA LEU A 6 -4.19 5.48 -14.08
C LEU A 6 -2.99 4.66 -14.53
N THR A 7 -2.01 5.33 -15.12
CA THR A 7 -0.68 4.77 -15.37
C THR A 7 0.19 4.93 -14.12
N PRO A 8 1.22 4.09 -13.92
CA PRO A 8 2.15 4.25 -12.80
C PRO A 8 2.80 5.64 -12.73
N GLU A 9 3.01 6.29 -13.88
CA GLU A 9 3.59 7.64 -13.98
C GLU A 9 2.66 8.75 -13.48
N GLU A 10 1.35 8.48 -13.39
CA GLU A 10 0.34 9.41 -12.87
C GLU A 10 0.18 9.30 -11.34
N ILE A 11 0.73 8.24 -10.73
CA ILE A 11 0.70 8.02 -9.29
C ILE A 11 1.89 8.76 -8.67
N LYS A 12 1.60 9.76 -7.84
CA LYS A 12 2.65 10.46 -7.09
C LYS A 12 3.05 9.67 -5.85
N ASP A 13 4.33 9.71 -5.53
CA ASP A 13 4.87 8.92 -4.43
C ASP A 13 4.43 9.41 -3.03
N ASP A 14 4.06 10.69 -2.94
CA ASP A 14 3.66 11.40 -1.71
C ASP A 14 2.14 11.64 -1.62
N GLU A 15 1.35 11.11 -2.56
CA GLU A 15 -0.10 11.25 -2.54
C GLU A 15 -0.74 10.14 -1.68
N PRO A 16 -1.75 10.49 -0.85
CA PRO A 16 -2.47 9.50 -0.05
C PRO A 16 -3.12 8.42 -0.92
N LEU A 17 -2.88 7.15 -0.56
CA LEU A 17 -3.46 5.98 -1.22
C LEU A 17 -4.99 5.96 -1.12
N PHE A 18 -5.54 6.36 0.03
CA PHE A 18 -6.98 6.34 0.32
C PHE A 18 -7.54 7.75 0.47
N GLY A 19 -8.82 7.92 0.09
CA GLY A 19 -9.51 9.20 0.11
C GLY A 19 -9.78 9.71 -1.30
N ASP A 20 -9.69 11.03 -1.51
CA ASP A 20 -9.99 11.71 -2.78
C ASP A 20 -8.88 11.55 -3.87
N GLY A 21 -7.92 10.65 -3.66
CA GLY A 21 -6.80 10.38 -4.60
C GLY A 21 -7.09 9.20 -5.54
N LEU A 22 -6.33 8.12 -5.38
CA LEU A 22 -6.29 6.95 -6.27
C LEU A 22 -7.61 6.15 -6.39
N GLY A 23 -8.63 6.51 -5.62
CA GLY A 23 -9.93 5.83 -5.61
C GLY A 23 -9.92 4.48 -4.89
N LEU A 24 -8.89 4.20 -4.08
CA LEU A 24 -8.79 2.97 -3.31
C LEU A 24 -9.80 2.94 -2.18
N ASP A 25 -10.41 1.77 -1.97
CA ASP A 25 -11.38 1.54 -0.91
C ASP A 25 -10.88 0.59 0.18
N SER A 26 -11.78 0.25 1.11
CA SER A 26 -11.44 -0.66 2.23
C SER A 26 -11.10 -2.08 1.79
N ILE A 27 -11.62 -2.55 0.65
CA ILE A 27 -11.31 -3.87 0.09
C ILE A 27 -9.89 -3.86 -0.49
N ASP A 28 -9.53 -2.80 -1.22
CA ASP A 28 -8.18 -2.66 -1.79
C ASP A 28 -7.10 -2.68 -0.71
N SER A 29 -7.37 -2.08 0.46
CA SER A 29 -6.43 -2.11 1.58
C SER A 29 -6.05 -3.53 2.03
N LEU A 30 -7.01 -4.46 2.01
CA LEU A 30 -6.76 -5.86 2.35
C LEU A 30 -5.92 -6.55 1.28
N GLU A 31 -6.17 -6.24 0.02
CA GLU A 31 -5.41 -6.81 -1.09
C GLU A 31 -3.96 -6.32 -1.09
N LEU A 32 -3.71 -5.03 -0.81
CA LEU A 32 -2.36 -4.50 -0.62
C LEU A 32 -1.61 -5.22 0.51
N ILE A 33 -2.26 -5.49 1.64
CA ILE A 33 -1.65 -6.28 2.74
C ILE A 33 -1.30 -7.70 2.27
N VAL A 34 -2.18 -8.35 1.50
CA VAL A 34 -1.92 -9.68 0.95
C VAL A 34 -0.74 -9.65 -0.03
N LEU A 35 -0.64 -8.61 -0.86
CA LEU A 35 0.49 -8.41 -1.78
C LEU A 35 1.81 -8.17 -1.04
N LEU A 36 1.82 -7.38 0.04
CA LEU A 36 3.02 -7.19 0.87
C LEU A 36 3.57 -8.52 1.41
N LYS A 37 2.68 -9.41 1.84
CA LYS A 37 3.05 -10.75 2.29
C LYS A 37 3.58 -11.60 1.14
N ARG A 38 2.89 -11.59 0.01
CA ARG A 38 3.20 -12.44 -1.13
C ARG A 38 4.53 -12.05 -1.78
N GLU A 39 4.72 -10.77 -2.06
CA GLU A 39 5.86 -10.26 -2.83
C GLU A 39 7.08 -9.98 -1.93
N TYR A 40 6.88 -9.46 -0.71
CA TYR A 40 7.99 -9.03 0.16
C TYR A 40 8.18 -9.89 1.44
N GLY A 41 7.30 -10.87 1.69
CA GLY A 41 7.34 -11.69 2.90
C GLY A 41 6.94 -10.94 4.17
N ILE A 42 6.25 -9.80 4.03
CA ILE A 42 5.88 -8.91 5.14
C ILE A 42 4.48 -9.27 5.61
N THR A 43 4.33 -9.62 6.90
CA THR A 43 3.01 -9.90 7.48
C THR A 43 2.61 -8.77 8.41
N ILE A 44 1.46 -8.16 8.14
CA ILE A 44 0.85 -7.13 9.00
C ILE A 44 -0.24 -7.82 9.82
N HIS A 45 -0.07 -7.86 11.13
CA HIS A 45 -0.98 -8.55 12.06
C HIS A 45 -1.99 -7.58 12.69
N ASP A 46 -1.59 -6.33 12.94
CA ASP A 46 -2.44 -5.32 13.56
C ASP A 46 -3.03 -4.37 12.48
N PRO A 47 -4.35 -4.17 12.45
CA PRO A 47 -4.98 -3.20 11.55
C PRO A 47 -4.43 -1.76 11.68
N LYS A 48 -3.96 -1.38 12.87
CA LYS A 48 -3.31 -0.08 13.12
C LYS A 48 -1.94 0.00 12.46
N GLU A 49 -1.22 -1.11 12.35
CA GLU A 49 0.01 -1.17 11.56
C GLU A 49 -0.30 -1.02 10.07
N GLY A 50 -1.33 -1.72 9.57
CA GLY A 50 -1.79 -1.55 8.19
C GLY A 50 -2.05 -0.08 7.83
N ARG A 51 -2.71 0.68 8.73
CA ARG A 51 -2.95 2.12 8.55
C ARG A 51 -1.70 3.00 8.57
N LYS A 52 -0.61 2.55 9.22
CA LYS A 52 0.68 3.27 9.22
C LYS A 52 1.51 2.98 7.98
N VAL A 53 1.30 1.82 7.36
CA VAL A 53 2.04 1.37 6.18
C VAL A 53 1.38 1.88 4.91
N LEU A 54 0.06 1.76 4.81
CA LEU A 54 -0.69 2.10 3.60
C LEU A 54 -1.13 3.58 3.62
N VAL A 55 -0.15 4.49 3.69
CA VAL A 55 -0.38 5.95 3.67
C VAL A 55 -0.18 6.49 2.26
N ASP A 56 1.03 6.35 1.74
CA ASP A 56 1.49 6.76 0.40
C ASP A 56 2.59 5.78 -0.06
N ILE A 57 3.09 5.94 -1.30
CA ILE A 57 4.10 5.03 -1.87
C ILE A 57 5.42 5.12 -1.10
N ASN A 58 5.86 6.34 -0.75
CA ASN A 58 7.10 6.54 0.00
C ASN A 58 7.10 5.78 1.33
N THR A 59 6.00 5.87 2.08
CA THR A 59 5.81 5.17 3.35
C THR A 59 5.83 3.67 3.17
N MET A 60 5.20 3.15 2.11
CA MET A 60 5.27 1.72 1.79
C MET A 60 6.69 1.28 1.44
N VAL A 61 7.42 2.07 0.65
CA VAL A 61 8.82 1.78 0.28
C VAL A 61 9.71 1.72 1.51
N ASP A 62 9.63 2.72 2.39
CA ASP A 62 10.39 2.77 3.64
C ASP A 62 10.09 1.56 4.53
N TYR A 63 8.81 1.21 4.66
CA TYR A 63 8.41 0.06 5.44
C TYR A 63 8.90 -1.26 4.84
N ILE A 64 8.79 -1.43 3.52
CA ILE A 64 9.27 -2.61 2.80
C ILE A 64 10.78 -2.75 2.94
N ALA A 65 11.55 -1.67 2.77
CA ALA A 65 13.00 -1.68 2.88
C ALA A 65 13.47 -2.16 4.26
N GLN A 66 12.72 -1.81 5.32
CA GLN A 66 13.06 -2.16 6.70
C GLN A 66 12.59 -3.57 7.12
N ASN A 67 11.52 -4.10 6.50
CA ASN A 67 10.83 -5.30 7.00
C ASN A 67 10.77 -6.48 6.02
N ARG A 68 11.19 -6.31 4.75
CA ARG A 68 11.16 -7.41 3.78
C ARG A 68 12.03 -8.59 4.25
N THR A 69 11.52 -9.79 4.02
CA THR A 69 12.21 -11.05 4.37
C THR A 69 12.48 -11.93 3.15
N LYS A 70 12.13 -11.42 1.95
CA LYS A 70 12.41 -12.01 0.65
C LYS A 70 13.35 -11.14 -0.16
#